data_AF-A0A256WJC3-F1
#
_entry.id   AF-A0A256WJC3-F1
#
_cell.length_a   1.000
_cell.length_b   1.000
_cell.length_c   1.000
_cell.angle_alpha   90.00
_cell.angle_beta   90.00
_cell.angle_gamma   90.00
#
_symmetry.space_group_name_H-M   'P 1'
#
loop_
_entity.id
_entity.type
_entity.pdbx_description
1 polymer ?
#
loop_
_entity_poly.entity_id
_entity_poly.type
_entity_poly.pdbx_seq_one_letter_code
_entity_poly.pdbx_strand_id
1 'polypeptide(L)'
;MTNPSLEFRKNIDAIYAGKIPSKYTRLVPYVPGNTVFEVGAAEGVLSLLLARSKGRVIGIEKTKDRHDEAMRLRQAWKAQGYKVDNCHFFRGDVTKKLDLLENMDTFVAIRTMYYFGDNLNKIFTNVSKRCRHLVLGGNKNRALEYKKGNYKGNIGKDNYYASLDGMIEVAKTYGYAIIKTINEDTGQDPLVIARKPIQKASTLPDYRLKDSLTPYLKKFNLVKEENDILVHSYKEITLSIDEVLRKSWNVIKECHVALMEQYQQNGRSFDYTDTKYWQRLKLNNVDEKRMREKTEGFFDLFDIIKKQGFEMHKKNPVIVANLTGIVSNEFVDKKWRYHRCNGTHRLAIAKVLGIEKIPVLQLIISLYGNGHEHLVRPVF
;
A
#
# COMPACT_ATOMS: atom_id res chain seq x y z
N MET A 1 5.80 5.93 -34.22
CA MET A 1 6.01 4.82 -33.27
C MET A 1 7.35 5.02 -32.61
N THR A 2 7.40 5.15 -31.29
CA THR A 2 8.68 5.17 -30.57
C THR A 2 9.18 3.74 -30.41
N ASN A 3 10.36 3.45 -30.94
CA ASN A 3 10.92 2.11 -30.91
C ASN A 3 11.18 1.65 -29.45
N PRO A 4 10.82 0.39 -29.10
CA PRO A 4 11.22 -0.20 -27.83
C PRO A 4 12.74 -0.19 -27.68
N SER A 5 13.21 -0.32 -26.45
CA SER A 5 14.64 -0.39 -26.15
C SER A 5 15.32 -1.49 -27.00
N LEU A 6 16.56 -1.26 -27.42
CA LEU A 6 17.28 -2.21 -28.28
C LEU A 6 17.37 -3.60 -27.62
N GLU A 7 17.56 -3.62 -26.30
CA GLU A 7 17.62 -4.87 -25.54
C GLU A 7 16.29 -5.62 -25.56
N PHE A 8 15.19 -4.90 -25.38
CA PHE A 8 13.85 -5.48 -25.41
C PHE A 8 13.55 -6.07 -26.78
N ARG A 9 13.80 -5.33 -27.85
CA ARG A 9 13.57 -5.80 -29.23
C ARG A 9 14.32 -7.08 -29.57
N LYS A 10 15.58 -7.18 -29.12
CA LYS A 10 16.42 -8.36 -29.37
C LYS A 10 15.98 -9.62 -28.60
N ASN A 11 15.22 -9.44 -27.52
CA ASN A 11 14.89 -10.52 -26.59
C ASN A 11 13.40 -10.60 -26.29
N ILE A 12 12.53 -10.09 -27.18
CA ILE A 12 11.10 -9.91 -26.88
C ILE A 12 10.44 -11.23 -26.47
N ASP A 13 10.60 -12.29 -27.25
CA ASP A 13 9.98 -13.59 -26.97
C ASP A 13 10.50 -14.20 -25.66
N ALA A 14 11.81 -14.09 -25.42
CA ALA A 14 12.42 -14.56 -24.18
C ALA A 14 11.88 -13.78 -22.97
N ILE A 15 11.77 -12.45 -23.07
CA ILE A 15 11.24 -11.58 -22.03
C ILE A 15 9.77 -11.91 -21.75
N TYR A 16 8.95 -12.10 -22.79
CA TYR A 16 7.55 -12.50 -22.63
C TYR A 16 7.42 -13.88 -21.98
N ALA A 17 8.32 -14.82 -22.26
CA ALA A 17 8.40 -16.12 -21.61
C ALA A 17 9.01 -16.09 -20.20
N GLY A 18 9.37 -14.91 -19.68
CA GLY A 18 9.99 -14.76 -18.36
C GLY A 18 11.48 -15.11 -18.28
N LYS A 19 12.14 -15.39 -19.42
CA LYS A 19 13.58 -15.62 -19.55
C LYS A 19 14.31 -14.28 -19.73
N ILE A 20 14.67 -13.65 -18.61
CA ILE A 20 15.10 -12.25 -18.63
C ILE A 20 16.62 -12.10 -18.81
N PRO A 21 17.07 -11.25 -19.75
CA PRO A 21 18.49 -10.99 -19.95
C PRO A 21 19.21 -10.49 -18.70
N SER A 22 20.48 -10.86 -18.55
CA SER A 22 21.35 -10.51 -17.41
C SER A 22 21.44 -9.01 -17.16
N LYS A 23 21.31 -8.20 -18.22
CA LYS A 23 21.29 -6.74 -18.16
C LYS A 23 20.25 -6.19 -17.18
N TYR A 24 19.08 -6.82 -17.09
CA TYR A 24 18.01 -6.43 -16.16
C TYR A 24 18.18 -7.12 -14.81
N THR A 25 18.42 -8.43 -14.80
CA THR A 25 18.45 -9.22 -13.55
C THR A 25 19.60 -8.82 -12.63
N ARG A 26 20.74 -8.37 -13.19
CA ARG A 26 21.88 -7.87 -12.41
C ARG A 26 21.54 -6.66 -11.53
N LEU A 27 20.50 -5.91 -11.86
CA LEU A 27 20.11 -4.69 -11.12
C LEU A 27 19.30 -5.00 -9.86
N VAL A 28 18.57 -6.12 -9.84
CA VAL A 28 17.64 -6.48 -8.76
C VAL A 28 18.31 -6.51 -7.37
N PRO A 29 19.51 -7.11 -7.19
CA PRO A 29 20.19 -7.11 -5.89
C PRO A 29 20.59 -5.72 -5.38
N TYR A 30 20.66 -4.72 -6.28
CA TYR A 30 21.08 -3.36 -5.97
C TYR A 30 19.93 -2.43 -5.63
N VAL A 31 18.67 -2.89 -5.70
CA VAL A 31 17.50 -2.08 -5.35
C VAL A 31 17.05 -2.41 -3.93
N PRO A 32 17.41 -1.61 -2.91
CA PRO A 32 16.98 -1.84 -1.53
C PRO A 32 15.51 -1.44 -1.33
N GLY A 33 15.01 -1.57 -0.09
CA GLY A 33 13.65 -1.18 0.29
C GLY A 33 12.57 -2.16 -0.15
N ASN A 34 11.33 -1.92 0.31
CA ASN A 34 10.18 -2.77 0.04
C ASN A 34 9.15 -2.12 -0.90
N THR A 35 9.08 -0.78 -0.93
CA THR A 35 8.26 -0.01 -1.86
C THR A 35 9.17 0.78 -2.80
N VAL A 36 8.99 0.61 -4.11
CA VAL A 36 9.89 1.14 -5.13
C VAL A 36 9.13 2.03 -6.10
N PHE A 37 9.68 3.21 -6.39
CA PHE A 37 9.24 4.09 -7.46
C PHE A 37 10.32 4.18 -8.54
N GLU A 38 10.04 3.65 -9.72
CA GLU A 38 10.94 3.63 -10.87
C GLU A 38 10.49 4.66 -11.92
N VAL A 39 11.41 5.53 -12.32
CA VAL A 39 11.17 6.57 -13.34
C VAL A 39 11.85 6.21 -14.66
N GLY A 40 11.06 6.29 -15.74
CA GLY A 40 11.47 5.82 -17.06
C GLY A 40 11.46 4.30 -17.12
N ALA A 41 10.33 3.70 -16.72
CA ALA A 41 10.18 2.25 -16.64
C ALA A 41 10.26 1.54 -18.01
N ALA A 42 10.20 2.30 -19.12
CA ALA A 42 10.21 1.77 -20.48
C ALA A 42 9.17 0.65 -20.65
N GLU A 43 9.59 -0.53 -21.11
CA GLU A 43 8.74 -1.70 -21.29
C GLU A 43 8.44 -2.46 -19.97
N GLY A 44 8.83 -1.93 -18.81
CA GLY A 44 8.45 -2.42 -17.49
C GLY A 44 9.21 -3.64 -16.97
N VAL A 45 10.22 -4.13 -17.70
CA VAL A 45 10.94 -5.38 -17.36
C VAL A 45 11.57 -5.34 -15.97
N LEU A 46 12.27 -4.24 -15.63
CA LEU A 46 12.88 -4.09 -14.30
C LEU A 46 11.82 -3.98 -13.21
N SER A 47 10.77 -3.17 -13.41
CA SER A 47 9.67 -3.04 -12.45
C SER A 47 9.02 -4.39 -12.12
N LEU A 48 8.77 -5.20 -13.14
CA LEU A 48 8.17 -6.53 -12.98
C LEU A 48 9.11 -7.53 -12.31
N LEU A 49 10.41 -7.48 -12.60
CA LEU A 49 11.41 -8.28 -11.87
C LEU A 49 11.44 -7.91 -10.39
N LEU A 50 11.43 -6.61 -10.07
CA LEU A 50 11.40 -6.12 -8.70
C LEU A 50 10.12 -6.58 -7.99
N ALA A 51 8.98 -6.51 -8.65
CA ALA A 51 7.68 -6.88 -8.08
C ALA A 51 7.64 -8.32 -7.52
N ARG A 52 8.46 -9.24 -8.05
CA ARG A 52 8.57 -10.61 -7.54
C ARG A 52 9.06 -10.70 -6.09
N SER A 53 9.88 -9.74 -5.65
CA SER A 53 10.50 -9.73 -4.31
C SER A 53 10.10 -8.54 -3.44
N LYS A 54 9.52 -7.49 -4.04
CA LYS A 54 9.13 -6.26 -3.33
C LYS A 54 7.68 -6.30 -2.89
N GLY A 55 7.32 -5.42 -1.96
CA GLY A 55 5.96 -5.26 -1.47
C GLY A 55 5.07 -4.44 -2.40
N ARG A 56 5.67 -3.45 -3.09
CA ARG A 56 5.03 -2.59 -4.09
C ARG A 56 6.06 -2.03 -5.05
N VAL A 57 5.72 -1.98 -6.33
CA VAL A 57 6.54 -1.31 -7.35
C VAL A 57 5.63 -0.42 -8.18
N ILE A 58 6.03 0.82 -8.36
CA ILE A 58 5.40 1.78 -9.27
C ILE A 58 6.41 2.11 -10.35
N GLY A 59 6.06 1.87 -11.61
CA GLY A 59 6.82 2.33 -12.76
C GLY A 59 6.09 3.48 -13.44
N ILE A 60 6.79 4.59 -13.71
CA ILE A 60 6.26 5.69 -14.53
C ILE A 60 6.99 5.76 -15.87
N GLU A 61 6.23 5.85 -16.95
CA GLU A 61 6.75 5.98 -18.31
C GLU A 61 5.98 7.07 -19.07
N LYS A 62 6.71 7.98 -19.72
CA LYS A 62 6.13 9.13 -20.42
C LYS A 62 5.60 8.72 -21.80
N THR A 63 6.31 7.81 -22.47
CA THR A 63 6.00 7.36 -23.81
C THR A 63 4.88 6.33 -23.81
N LYS A 64 3.77 6.65 -24.50
CA LYS A 64 2.58 5.79 -24.58
C LYS A 64 2.89 4.36 -25.03
N ASP A 65 3.61 4.20 -26.14
CA ASP A 65 3.88 2.86 -26.70
C ASP A 65 4.62 1.95 -25.71
N ARG A 66 5.59 2.50 -24.98
CA ARG A 66 6.36 1.77 -23.96
C ARG A 66 5.56 1.46 -22.72
N HIS A 67 4.75 2.41 -22.26
CA HIS A 67 3.79 2.17 -21.18
C HIS A 67 2.82 1.03 -21.53
N ASP A 68 2.26 1.05 -22.74
CA ASP A 68 1.31 0.02 -23.18
C ASP A 68 1.99 -1.34 -23.32
N GLU A 69 3.25 -1.38 -23.76
CA GLU A 69 4.10 -2.58 -23.74
C GLU A 69 4.30 -3.11 -22.31
N ALA A 70 4.61 -2.24 -21.34
CA ALA A 70 4.77 -2.63 -19.95
C ALA A 70 3.49 -3.24 -19.36
N MET A 71 2.33 -2.68 -19.72
CA MET A 71 1.02 -3.21 -19.34
C MET A 71 0.75 -4.58 -19.98
N ARG A 72 1.04 -4.75 -21.27
CA ARG A 72 0.92 -6.05 -21.96
C ARG A 72 1.83 -7.11 -21.34
N LEU A 73 3.09 -6.76 -21.08
CA LEU A 73 4.06 -7.67 -20.47
C LEU A 73 3.62 -8.08 -19.05
N ARG A 74 3.11 -7.14 -18.25
CA ARG A 74 2.56 -7.43 -16.92
C ARG A 74 1.43 -8.47 -17.00
N GLN A 75 0.49 -8.30 -17.93
CA GLN A 75 -0.62 -9.24 -18.10
C GLN A 75 -0.13 -10.61 -18.55
N ALA A 76 0.82 -10.66 -19.49
CA ALA A 76 1.42 -11.91 -19.94
C ALA A 76 2.11 -12.67 -18.80
N TRP A 77 2.90 -11.98 -17.98
CA TRP A 77 3.57 -12.60 -16.83
C TRP A 77 2.58 -13.04 -15.75
N LYS A 78 1.54 -12.24 -15.51
CA LYS A 78 0.46 -12.62 -14.59
C LYS A 78 -0.25 -13.88 -15.06
N ALA A 79 -0.58 -13.99 -16.35
CA ALA A 79 -1.21 -15.17 -16.94
C ALA A 79 -0.33 -16.44 -16.83
N GLN A 80 1.00 -16.26 -16.80
CA GLN A 80 1.98 -17.33 -16.56
C GLN A 80 2.19 -17.66 -15.07
N GLY A 81 1.45 -17.03 -14.15
CA GLY A 81 1.54 -17.29 -12.72
C GLY A 81 2.67 -16.54 -11.99
N TYR A 82 3.37 -15.61 -12.66
CA TYR A 82 4.35 -14.79 -11.97
C TYR A 82 3.67 -13.79 -11.03
N LYS A 83 4.25 -13.64 -9.83
CA LYS A 83 3.78 -12.68 -8.82
C LYS A 83 4.20 -11.25 -9.20
N VAL A 84 3.32 -10.55 -9.92
CA VAL A 84 3.53 -9.16 -10.38
C VAL A 84 2.32 -8.25 -10.15
N ASP A 85 1.33 -8.70 -9.36
CA ASP A 85 0.11 -7.92 -9.07
C ASP A 85 0.38 -6.60 -8.36
N ASN A 86 1.42 -6.58 -7.54
CA ASN A 86 1.94 -5.44 -6.78
C ASN A 86 2.78 -4.46 -7.63
N CYS A 87 2.87 -4.67 -8.94
CA CYS A 87 3.49 -3.73 -9.88
C CYS A 87 2.41 -2.88 -10.55
N HIS A 88 2.54 -1.56 -10.51
CA HIS A 88 1.60 -0.63 -11.12
C HIS A 88 2.34 0.29 -12.09
N PHE A 89 1.81 0.45 -13.29
CA PHE A 89 2.37 1.36 -14.29
C PHE A 89 1.50 2.60 -14.43
N PHE A 90 2.15 3.75 -14.53
CA PHE A 90 1.50 5.04 -14.79
C PHE A 90 2.10 5.67 -16.04
N ARG A 91 1.23 6.12 -16.94
CA ARG A 91 1.65 6.96 -18.06
C ARG A 91 1.77 8.41 -17.61
N GLY A 92 2.92 9.04 -17.83
CA GLY A 92 3.05 10.47 -17.62
C GLY A 92 4.46 10.98 -17.40
N ASP A 93 4.56 12.29 -17.27
CA ASP A 93 5.78 12.98 -16.88
C ASP A 93 5.93 12.95 -15.35
N VAL A 94 7.08 12.51 -14.84
CA VAL A 94 7.35 12.44 -13.40
C VAL A 94 7.18 13.79 -12.71
N THR A 95 7.45 14.90 -13.40
CA THR A 95 7.33 16.25 -12.84
C THR A 95 5.89 16.65 -12.51
N LYS A 96 4.91 15.93 -13.07
CA LYS A 96 3.47 16.09 -12.85
C LYS A 96 2.88 15.01 -11.93
N LYS A 97 3.68 14.03 -11.51
CA LYS A 97 3.26 12.85 -10.72
C LYS A 97 4.17 12.59 -9.52
N LEU A 98 4.64 13.67 -8.88
CA LEU A 98 5.53 13.59 -7.72
C LEU A 98 4.80 13.12 -6.44
N ASP A 99 3.46 13.15 -6.43
CA ASP A 99 2.59 12.53 -5.44
C ASP A 99 2.81 11.01 -5.33
N LEU A 100 3.19 10.35 -6.44
CA LEU A 100 3.47 8.91 -6.44
C LEU A 100 4.70 8.52 -5.59
N LEU A 101 5.51 9.48 -5.14
CA LEU A 101 6.61 9.26 -4.21
C LEU A 101 6.13 9.03 -2.77
N GLU A 102 4.86 9.30 -2.48
CA GLU A 102 4.29 9.07 -1.15
C GLU A 102 4.36 7.59 -0.78
N ASN A 103 4.87 7.34 0.44
CA ASN A 103 5.08 5.99 0.99
C ASN A 103 6.05 5.10 0.16
N MET A 104 6.96 5.71 -0.61
CA MET A 104 8.01 5.01 -1.34
C MET A 104 9.34 5.04 -0.59
N ASP A 105 9.88 3.86 -0.29
CA ASP A 105 11.17 3.72 0.37
C ASP A 105 12.34 4.03 -0.58
N THR A 106 12.21 3.62 -1.85
CA THR A 106 13.30 3.61 -2.82
C THR A 106 12.90 4.28 -4.12
N PHE A 107 13.71 5.25 -4.55
CA PHE A 107 13.64 5.84 -5.89
C PHE A 107 14.67 5.20 -6.82
N VAL A 108 14.23 4.82 -8.02
CA VAL A 108 15.05 4.18 -9.04
C VAL A 108 14.96 4.98 -10.34
N ALA A 109 16.11 5.32 -10.93
CA ALA A 109 16.18 5.94 -12.25
C ALA A 109 17.35 5.34 -13.04
N ILE A 110 17.06 4.35 -13.89
CA ILE A 110 18.07 3.67 -14.73
C ILE A 110 18.00 4.25 -16.14
N ARG A 111 19.11 4.84 -16.60
CA ARG A 111 19.26 5.48 -17.93
C ARG A 111 18.24 6.59 -18.21
N THR A 112 17.77 7.25 -17.15
CA THR A 112 16.70 8.26 -17.24
C THR A 112 17.12 9.63 -16.71
N MET A 113 18.07 9.71 -15.76
CA MET A 113 18.37 10.95 -15.05
C MET A 113 18.77 12.10 -15.98
N TYR A 114 19.56 11.82 -17.02
CA TYR A 114 20.00 12.80 -18.00
C TYR A 114 18.89 13.30 -18.95
N TYR A 115 17.67 12.74 -18.88
CA TYR A 115 16.50 13.29 -19.57
C TYR A 115 15.67 14.24 -18.70
N PHE A 116 16.03 14.45 -17.43
CA PHE A 116 15.29 15.37 -16.55
C PHE A 116 15.52 16.84 -16.89
N GLY A 117 16.66 17.18 -17.53
CA GLY A 117 16.99 18.55 -17.89
C GLY A 117 16.87 19.51 -16.70
N ASP A 118 16.16 20.61 -16.89
CA ASP A 118 15.98 21.64 -15.85
C ASP A 118 15.07 21.20 -14.69
N ASN A 119 14.37 20.07 -14.83
CA ASN A 119 13.52 19.54 -13.77
C ASN A 119 14.27 18.68 -12.75
N LEU A 120 15.57 18.42 -12.96
CA LEU A 120 16.38 17.58 -12.07
C LEU A 120 16.25 18.07 -10.62
N ASN A 121 16.39 19.38 -10.40
CA ASN A 121 16.32 19.93 -9.05
C ASN A 121 14.96 19.74 -8.38
N LYS A 122 13.88 19.96 -9.13
CA LYS A 122 12.50 19.77 -8.65
C LYS A 122 12.24 18.31 -8.27
N ILE A 123 12.68 17.37 -9.10
CA ILE A 123 12.48 15.93 -8.88
C ILE A 123 13.26 15.50 -7.64
N PHE A 124 14.56 15.73 -7.59
CA PHE A 124 15.39 15.24 -6.50
C PHE A 124 15.12 15.94 -5.16
N THR A 125 14.67 17.19 -5.18
CA THR A 125 14.15 17.85 -3.96
C THR A 125 12.99 17.05 -3.36
N ASN A 126 12.06 16.55 -4.18
CA ASN A 126 10.92 15.77 -3.72
C ASN A 126 11.29 14.35 -3.30
N VAL A 127 12.21 13.72 -4.06
CA VAL A 127 12.74 12.39 -3.74
C VAL A 127 13.48 12.42 -2.40
N SER A 128 14.36 13.41 -2.18
CA SER A 128 15.18 13.55 -0.96
C SER A 128 14.40 13.77 0.34
N LYS A 129 13.10 14.10 0.24
CA LYS A 129 12.19 14.28 1.38
C LYS A 129 11.45 12.99 1.74
N ARG A 130 11.31 12.06 0.79
CA ARG A 130 10.38 10.92 0.89
C ARG A 130 11.09 9.57 0.83
N CYS A 131 12.08 9.44 -0.05
CA CYS A 131 12.74 8.17 -0.30
C CYS A 131 14.02 8.04 0.54
N ARG A 132 14.10 6.96 1.32
CA ARG A 132 15.30 6.61 2.10
C ARG A 132 16.45 6.17 1.19
N HIS A 133 16.13 5.55 0.07
CA HIS A 133 17.09 4.95 -0.83
C HIS A 133 17.01 5.56 -2.22
N LEU A 134 18.18 5.65 -2.85
CA LEU A 134 18.34 6.15 -4.20
C LEU A 134 19.18 5.16 -5.01
N VAL A 135 18.69 4.78 -6.19
CA VAL A 135 19.41 3.94 -7.15
C VAL A 135 19.42 4.65 -8.50
N LEU A 136 20.60 5.09 -8.92
CA LEU A 136 20.80 5.79 -10.18
C LEU A 136 21.64 4.93 -11.09
N GLY A 137 21.14 4.66 -12.31
CA GLY A 137 21.88 3.97 -13.35
C GLY A 137 22.14 4.91 -14.51
N GLY A 138 23.40 5.01 -14.92
CA GLY A 138 23.81 5.83 -16.05
C GLY A 138 23.83 5.04 -17.35
N ASN A 139 24.56 5.55 -18.33
CA ASN A 139 24.76 4.90 -19.62
C ASN A 139 26.26 4.86 -19.91
N LYS A 140 26.83 3.65 -20.03
CA LYS A 140 28.27 3.45 -20.22
C LYS A 140 28.82 4.27 -21.38
N ASN A 141 28.17 4.24 -22.54
CA ASN A 141 28.69 4.91 -23.73
C ASN A 141 28.70 6.43 -23.55
N ARG A 142 27.64 6.98 -22.96
CA ARG A 142 27.57 8.42 -22.64
C ARG A 142 28.58 8.83 -21.57
N ALA A 143 28.81 8.00 -20.56
CA ALA A 143 29.81 8.23 -19.52
C ALA A 143 31.23 8.21 -20.10
N LEU A 144 31.54 7.24 -20.96
CA LEU A 144 32.82 7.17 -21.67
C LEU A 144 33.00 8.34 -22.64
N GLU A 145 31.93 8.76 -23.31
CA GLU A 145 31.94 10.00 -24.08
C GLU A 145 32.28 11.17 -23.15
N TYR A 146 31.59 11.33 -22.00
CA TYR A 146 31.84 12.38 -20.99
C TYR A 146 33.28 12.43 -20.46
N LYS A 147 34.01 11.32 -20.46
CA LYS A 147 35.44 11.31 -20.10
C LYS A 147 36.37 11.80 -21.22
N LYS A 148 35.95 11.77 -22.49
CA LYS A 148 36.81 12.13 -23.65
C LYS A 148 36.96 13.63 -23.89
N GLY A 149 36.18 14.47 -23.20
CA GLY A 149 36.20 15.93 -23.26
C GLY A 149 35.51 16.58 -24.47
N ASN A 150 35.00 15.81 -25.45
CA ASN A 150 34.58 16.35 -26.74
C ASN A 150 33.04 16.50 -26.87
N TYR A 151 32.47 17.59 -26.33
CA TYR A 151 31.03 17.89 -26.45
C TYR A 151 30.77 19.30 -27.01
N LYS A 152 29.62 19.46 -27.69
CA LYS A 152 29.04 20.76 -28.03
C LYS A 152 27.65 20.87 -27.39
N GLY A 153 27.32 22.06 -26.87
CA GLY A 153 26.01 22.37 -26.28
C GLY A 153 25.66 21.51 -25.04
N ASN A 154 24.37 21.22 -24.86
CA ASN A 154 23.85 20.49 -23.69
C ASN A 154 24.27 19.01 -23.63
N ILE A 155 24.88 18.47 -24.69
CA ILE A 155 25.33 17.07 -24.75
C ILE A 155 26.31 16.75 -23.61
N GLY A 156 27.19 17.70 -23.26
CA GLY A 156 28.12 17.53 -22.14
C GLY A 156 27.40 17.36 -20.80
N LYS A 157 26.33 18.14 -20.56
CA LYS A 157 25.52 18.08 -19.34
C LYS A 157 24.72 16.78 -19.26
N ASP A 158 24.12 16.34 -20.36
CA ASP A 158 23.40 15.06 -20.39
C ASP A 158 24.34 13.88 -20.20
N ASN A 159 25.51 13.90 -20.85
CA ASN A 159 26.52 12.85 -20.70
C ASN A 159 27.11 12.85 -19.28
N TYR A 160 27.26 14.01 -18.65
CA TYR A 160 27.66 14.12 -17.25
C TYR A 160 26.68 13.41 -16.32
N TYR A 161 25.38 13.67 -16.45
CA TYR A 161 24.35 12.99 -15.66
C TYR A 161 24.13 11.52 -16.07
N ALA A 162 24.79 11.04 -17.13
CA ALA A 162 24.87 9.62 -17.46
C ALA A 162 26.12 8.93 -16.88
N SER A 163 27.06 9.70 -16.32
CA SER A 163 28.33 9.22 -15.74
C SER A 163 28.22 8.93 -14.24
N LEU A 164 29.20 8.19 -13.71
CA LEU A 164 29.29 7.95 -12.27
C LEU A 164 29.41 9.25 -11.46
N ASP A 165 30.22 10.20 -11.93
CA ASP A 165 30.49 11.46 -11.23
C ASP A 165 29.23 12.30 -11.09
N GLY A 166 28.48 12.49 -12.18
CA GLY A 166 27.22 13.25 -12.15
C GLY A 166 26.16 12.60 -11.26
N MET A 167 26.09 11.27 -11.22
CA MET A 167 25.18 10.57 -10.30
C MET A 167 25.59 10.69 -8.83
N ILE A 168 26.90 10.66 -8.54
CA ILE A 168 27.42 10.88 -7.18
C ILE A 168 27.16 12.32 -6.72
N GLU A 169 27.40 13.30 -7.59
CA GLU A 169 27.13 14.72 -7.29
C GLU A 169 25.66 14.90 -6.91
N VAL A 170 24.74 14.43 -7.75
CA VAL A 170 23.30 14.53 -7.47
C VAL A 170 22.96 13.86 -6.13
N ALA A 171 23.42 12.64 -5.88
CA ALA A 171 23.15 11.96 -4.62
C ALA A 171 23.65 12.77 -3.39
N LYS A 172 24.88 13.28 -3.45
CA LYS A 172 25.49 14.08 -2.36
C LYS A 172 24.79 15.41 -2.16
N THR A 173 24.47 16.14 -3.24
CA THR A 173 23.74 17.42 -3.20
C THR A 173 22.42 17.31 -2.44
N TYR A 174 21.75 16.16 -2.54
CA TYR A 174 20.48 15.90 -1.86
C TYR A 174 20.60 15.19 -0.51
N GLY A 175 21.82 15.11 0.03
CA GLY A 175 22.12 14.61 1.37
C GLY A 175 22.09 13.09 1.49
N TYR A 176 22.29 12.35 0.39
CA TYR A 176 22.46 10.90 0.45
C TYR A 176 23.92 10.53 0.65
N ALA A 177 24.18 9.56 1.53
CA ALA A 177 25.46 8.88 1.64
C ALA A 177 25.56 7.77 0.59
N ILE A 178 26.68 7.72 -0.13
CA ILE A 178 26.94 6.68 -1.13
C ILE A 178 27.23 5.37 -0.40
N ILE A 179 26.52 4.30 -0.77
CA ILE A 179 26.68 2.96 -0.19
C ILE A 179 27.50 2.07 -1.11
N LYS A 180 27.25 2.15 -2.42
CA LYS A 180 27.94 1.34 -3.42
C LYS A 180 27.91 2.02 -4.78
N THR A 181 28.95 1.78 -5.56
CA THR A 181 29.08 2.23 -6.94
C THR A 181 29.50 1.09 -7.87
N ILE A 182 29.15 1.21 -9.14
CA ILE A 182 29.71 0.44 -10.25
C ILE A 182 30.17 1.45 -11.29
N ASN A 183 31.41 1.35 -11.73
CA ASN A 183 32.01 2.25 -12.72
C ASN A 183 31.74 1.72 -14.15
N GLU A 184 31.55 2.62 -15.10
CA GLU A 184 31.47 2.35 -16.53
C GLU A 184 32.68 1.56 -17.09
N ASP A 185 33.83 1.65 -16.44
CA ASP A 185 35.07 0.95 -16.82
C ASP A 185 34.97 -0.58 -16.59
N THR A 186 34.00 -1.06 -15.80
CA THR A 186 33.76 -2.51 -15.58
C THR A 186 33.02 -3.18 -16.74
N GLY A 187 32.88 -2.48 -17.88
CA GLY A 187 32.13 -2.94 -19.04
C GLY A 187 30.60 -2.86 -18.89
N GLN A 188 30.09 -2.41 -17.76
CA GLN A 188 28.67 -2.31 -17.44
C GLN A 188 28.18 -0.85 -17.42
N ASP A 189 26.87 -0.61 -17.44
CA ASP A 189 26.34 0.74 -17.19
C ASP A 189 26.69 1.15 -15.74
N PRO A 190 27.16 2.40 -15.52
CA PRO A 190 27.54 2.85 -14.19
C PRO A 190 26.32 2.91 -13.28
N LEU A 191 26.53 2.69 -11.99
CA LEU A 191 25.46 2.58 -11.00
C LEU A 191 25.88 3.27 -9.69
N VAL A 192 24.96 4.01 -9.09
CA VAL A 192 25.12 4.59 -7.75
C VAL A 192 23.96 4.13 -6.88
N ILE A 193 24.28 3.55 -5.72
CA ILE A 193 23.32 3.22 -4.68
C ILE A 193 23.65 4.09 -3.48
N ALA A 194 22.66 4.88 -3.04
CA ALA A 194 22.83 5.83 -1.96
C ALA A 194 21.67 5.73 -0.96
N ARG A 195 21.92 6.20 0.26
CA ARG A 195 20.96 6.14 1.37
C ARG A 195 20.99 7.44 2.18
N LYS A 196 19.81 7.89 2.58
CA LYS A 196 19.62 9.01 3.50
C LYS A 196 18.85 8.53 4.73
N PRO A 197 19.16 8.98 5.95
CA PRO A 197 18.44 8.57 7.16
C PRO A 197 17.07 9.29 7.24
N ILE A 198 16.13 8.86 6.41
CA ILE A 198 14.73 9.28 6.46
C ILE A 198 13.93 8.20 7.20
N GLN A 199 12.90 8.61 7.95
CA GLN A 199 11.96 7.69 8.58
C GLN A 199 11.38 6.75 7.52
N LYS A 200 11.34 5.46 7.84
CA LYS A 200 10.85 4.43 6.92
C LYS A 200 9.39 4.71 6.59
N ALA A 201 8.97 4.55 5.33
CA ALA A 201 7.56 4.52 5.03
C ALA A 201 6.89 3.39 5.83
N SER A 202 5.66 3.60 6.30
CA SER A 202 4.93 2.57 7.04
C SER A 202 4.96 1.26 6.26
N THR A 203 5.44 0.19 6.91
CA THR A 203 5.48 -1.15 6.32
C THR A 203 4.12 -1.82 6.29
N LEU A 204 3.15 -1.30 7.04
CA LEU A 204 1.74 -1.64 6.90
C LEU A 204 1.22 -0.86 5.71
N PRO A 205 0.89 -1.52 4.59
CA PRO A 205 0.49 -0.82 3.41
C PRO A 205 -0.86 -0.14 3.62
N ASP A 206 -0.87 1.16 3.92
CA ASP A 206 -2.06 1.98 3.71
C ASP A 206 -2.58 1.78 2.27
N TYR A 207 -1.66 1.52 1.34
CA TYR A 207 -1.98 1.11 -0.02
C TYR A 207 -2.63 -0.27 -0.15
N ARG A 208 -2.30 -1.30 0.66
CA ARG A 208 -3.04 -2.58 0.56
C ARG A 208 -4.42 -2.44 1.14
N LEU A 209 -4.58 -1.71 2.25
CA LEU A 209 -5.91 -1.42 2.77
C LEU A 209 -6.72 -0.67 1.71
N LYS A 210 -6.15 0.38 1.13
CA LYS A 210 -6.75 1.16 0.05
C LYS A 210 -7.06 0.34 -1.20
N ASP A 211 -6.13 -0.45 -1.71
CA ASP A 211 -6.31 -1.30 -2.89
C ASP A 211 -7.38 -2.37 -2.65
N SER A 212 -7.42 -2.94 -1.44
CA SER A 212 -8.47 -3.88 -1.00
C SER A 212 -9.83 -3.20 -0.84
N LEU A 213 -9.88 -1.94 -0.40
CA LEU A 213 -11.13 -1.19 -0.19
C LEU A 213 -11.65 -0.51 -1.47
N THR A 214 -10.78 -0.24 -2.45
CA THR A 214 -11.09 0.52 -3.68
C THR A 214 -12.29 -0.03 -4.47
N PRO A 215 -12.39 -1.35 -4.75
CA PRO A 215 -13.56 -1.90 -5.44
C PRO A 215 -14.87 -1.64 -4.70
N TYR A 216 -14.83 -1.62 -3.37
CA TYR A 216 -15.99 -1.37 -2.52
C TYR A 216 -16.37 0.10 -2.46
N LEU A 217 -15.39 0.98 -2.27
CA LEU A 217 -15.65 2.42 -2.30
C LEU A 217 -16.25 2.85 -3.65
N LYS A 218 -15.84 2.23 -4.76
CA LYS A 218 -16.47 2.39 -6.08
C LYS A 218 -17.91 1.82 -6.12
N LYS A 219 -18.14 0.60 -5.59
CA LYS A 219 -19.48 -0.01 -5.50
C LYS A 219 -20.49 0.90 -4.80
N PHE A 220 -20.06 1.65 -3.78
CA PHE A 220 -20.91 2.53 -2.99
C PHE A 220 -20.88 4.00 -3.43
N ASN A 221 -20.32 4.33 -4.60
CA ASN A 221 -20.20 5.72 -5.11
C ASN A 221 -19.47 6.67 -4.13
N LEU A 222 -18.61 6.14 -3.25
CA LEU A 222 -17.84 6.93 -2.28
C LEU A 222 -16.56 7.53 -2.90
N VAL A 223 -16.15 7.06 -4.09
CA VAL A 223 -15.10 7.67 -4.91
C VAL A 223 -15.46 7.51 -6.38
N LYS A 224 -15.29 8.59 -7.16
CA LYS A 224 -15.78 8.67 -8.54
C LYS A 224 -14.77 8.13 -9.55
N GLU A 225 -13.47 8.32 -9.32
CA GLU A 225 -12.41 7.77 -10.17
C GLU A 225 -11.28 7.07 -9.41
N GLU A 226 -10.56 6.20 -10.11
CA GLU A 226 -9.38 5.48 -9.58
C GLU A 226 -8.25 6.43 -9.15
N ASN A 227 -8.24 7.66 -9.69
CA ASN A 227 -7.32 8.72 -9.33
C ASN A 227 -7.78 9.58 -8.14
N ASP A 228 -9.08 9.62 -7.81
CA ASP A 228 -9.58 10.39 -6.65
C ASP A 228 -9.14 9.79 -5.32
N ILE A 229 -8.91 8.48 -5.31
CA ILE A 229 -8.47 7.74 -4.12
C ILE A 229 -7.03 8.14 -3.72
N LEU A 230 -6.21 8.68 -4.64
CA LEU A 230 -4.88 9.21 -4.34
C LEU A 230 -4.90 10.46 -3.47
N VAL A 231 -6.01 11.21 -3.46
CA VAL A 231 -6.08 12.51 -2.78
C VAL A 231 -6.64 12.39 -1.37
N HIS A 232 -7.38 11.33 -1.06
CA HIS A 232 -7.93 11.16 0.28
C HIS A 232 -6.87 10.68 1.28
N SER A 233 -6.47 11.61 2.16
CA SER A 233 -5.60 11.28 3.29
C SER A 233 -6.25 10.19 4.15
N TYR A 234 -5.45 9.38 4.85
CA TYR A 234 -5.93 8.35 5.78
C TYR A 234 -7.11 8.83 6.65
N LYS A 235 -7.06 10.11 7.05
CA LYS A 235 -8.07 10.83 7.83
C LYS A 235 -9.45 10.89 7.17
N GLU A 236 -9.53 11.08 5.85
CA GLU A 236 -10.81 11.14 5.13
C GLU A 236 -11.42 9.74 4.96
N ILE A 237 -10.58 8.72 4.75
CA ILE A 237 -11.03 7.32 4.77
C ILE A 237 -11.51 6.93 6.17
N THR A 238 -10.82 7.36 7.23
CA THR A 238 -11.27 7.12 8.61
C THR A 238 -12.61 7.81 8.88
N LEU A 239 -12.78 9.06 8.41
CA LEU A 239 -14.05 9.78 8.54
C LEU A 239 -15.20 9.09 7.80
N SER A 240 -14.96 8.54 6.61
CA SER A 240 -15.97 7.75 5.89
C SER A 240 -16.31 6.45 6.61
N ILE A 241 -15.33 5.77 7.20
CA ILE A 241 -15.55 4.57 8.02
C ILE A 241 -16.34 4.91 9.29
N ASP A 242 -15.97 5.99 9.99
CA ASP A 242 -16.68 6.50 11.17
C ASP A 242 -18.13 6.85 10.87
N GLU A 243 -18.38 7.45 9.71
CA GLU A 243 -19.74 7.78 9.28
C GLU A 243 -20.57 6.53 8.99
N VAL A 244 -19.98 5.52 8.33
CA VAL A 244 -20.62 4.21 8.11
C VAL A 244 -20.90 3.52 9.44
N LEU A 245 -19.95 3.50 10.37
CA LEU A 245 -20.11 2.91 11.70
C LEU A 245 -21.19 3.64 12.51
N ARG A 246 -21.23 4.98 12.47
CA ARG A 246 -22.25 5.79 13.15
C ARG A 246 -23.63 5.55 12.58
N LYS A 247 -23.77 5.47 11.25
CA LYS A 247 -25.03 5.14 10.57
C LYS A 247 -25.52 3.74 10.94
N SER A 248 -24.64 2.74 10.89
CA SER A 248 -24.97 1.37 11.33
C SER A 248 -25.36 1.31 12.80
N TRP A 249 -24.68 2.06 13.68
CA TRP A 249 -25.02 2.11 15.11
C TRP A 249 -26.39 2.73 15.38
N ASN A 250 -26.77 3.76 14.64
CA ASN A 250 -28.10 4.36 14.77
C ASN A 250 -29.21 3.37 14.39
N VAL A 251 -28.99 2.58 13.33
CA VAL A 251 -29.94 1.51 12.94
C VAL A 251 -30.03 0.44 14.04
N ILE A 252 -28.90 0.01 14.60
CA ILE A 252 -28.88 -0.95 15.72
C ILE A 252 -29.65 -0.39 16.92
N LYS A 253 -29.47 0.89 17.24
CA LYS A 253 -30.15 1.57 18.34
C LYS A 253 -31.66 1.64 18.11
N GLU A 254 -32.10 1.97 16.90
CA GLU A 254 -33.53 1.96 16.52
C GLU A 254 -34.14 0.56 16.66
N CYS A 255 -33.45 -0.47 16.16
CA CYS A 255 -33.88 -1.86 16.31
C CYS A 255 -33.94 -2.28 17.78
N HIS A 256 -32.97 -1.86 18.59
CA HIS A 256 -32.95 -2.14 20.04
C HIS A 256 -34.13 -1.49 20.74
N VAL A 257 -34.43 -0.21 20.46
CA VAL A 257 -35.57 0.50 21.04
C VAL A 257 -36.89 -0.16 20.65
N ALA A 258 -37.09 -0.46 19.36
CA ALA A 258 -38.31 -1.13 18.90
C ALA A 258 -38.53 -2.50 19.58
N LEU A 259 -37.44 -3.24 19.81
CA LEU A 259 -37.49 -4.52 20.51
C LEU A 259 -37.79 -4.34 22.01
N MET A 260 -37.21 -3.33 22.67
CA MET A 260 -37.51 -3.00 24.07
C MET A 260 -39.00 -2.66 24.26
N GLU A 261 -39.56 -1.83 23.37
CA GLU A 261 -40.97 -1.46 23.37
C GLU A 261 -41.88 -2.68 23.20
N GLN A 262 -41.53 -3.59 22.31
CA GLN A 262 -42.25 -4.85 22.12
C GLN A 262 -42.23 -5.74 23.38
N TYR A 263 -41.12 -5.78 24.13
CA TYR A 263 -41.05 -6.54 25.38
C TYR A 263 -41.93 -5.93 26.47
N GLN A 264 -41.96 -4.59 26.58
CA GLN A 264 -42.83 -3.87 27.51
C GLN A 264 -44.31 -4.09 27.19
N GLN A 265 -44.70 -4.02 25.91
CA GLN A 265 -46.08 -4.29 25.48
C GLN A 265 -46.54 -5.72 25.83
N ASN A 266 -45.61 -6.68 25.87
CA ASN A 266 -45.88 -8.07 26.23
C ASN A 266 -45.78 -8.35 27.75
N GLY A 267 -45.65 -7.32 28.58
CA GLY A 267 -45.55 -7.46 30.04
C GLY A 267 -44.28 -8.19 30.51
N ARG A 268 -43.22 -8.19 29.70
CA ARG A 268 -41.95 -8.87 30.02
C ARG A 268 -40.90 -7.86 30.45
N SER A 269 -40.20 -8.12 31.55
CA SER A 269 -39.01 -7.37 31.94
C SER A 269 -37.84 -7.74 31.03
N PHE A 270 -37.10 -6.73 30.58
CA PHE A 270 -35.94 -6.92 29.72
C PHE A 270 -34.71 -7.35 30.54
N ASP A 271 -34.10 -8.48 30.19
CA ASP A 271 -32.89 -8.99 30.82
C ASP A 271 -31.75 -9.08 29.80
N TYR A 272 -30.72 -8.24 29.96
CA TYR A 272 -29.52 -8.20 29.12
C TYR A 272 -28.67 -9.48 29.21
N THR A 273 -28.93 -10.34 30.20
CA THR A 273 -28.21 -11.60 30.42
C THR A 273 -28.90 -12.81 29.79
N ASP A 274 -30.14 -12.67 29.31
CA ASP A 274 -30.85 -13.78 28.65
C ASP A 274 -30.19 -14.10 27.30
N THR A 275 -29.40 -15.17 27.23
CA THR A 275 -28.79 -15.62 25.97
C THR A 275 -29.82 -16.01 24.90
N LYS A 276 -31.09 -16.26 25.26
CA LYS A 276 -32.20 -16.46 24.31
C LYS A 276 -32.69 -15.14 23.69
N TYR A 277 -32.31 -13.98 24.20
CA TYR A 277 -32.58 -12.66 23.61
C TYR A 277 -31.95 -12.54 22.21
N TRP A 278 -30.64 -12.81 22.11
CA TRP A 278 -29.90 -12.74 20.85
C TRP A 278 -30.30 -13.82 19.85
N GLN A 279 -30.73 -14.99 20.36
CA GLN A 279 -31.32 -16.05 19.52
C GLN A 279 -32.72 -15.68 19.02
N ARG A 280 -33.52 -14.96 19.82
CA ARG A 280 -34.85 -14.45 19.41
C ARG A 280 -34.76 -13.29 18.42
N LEU A 281 -33.71 -12.45 18.49
CA LEU A 281 -33.37 -11.50 17.42
C LEU A 281 -33.11 -12.20 16.07
N LYS A 282 -32.49 -13.38 16.08
CA LYS A 282 -32.33 -14.23 14.88
C LYS A 282 -33.62 -14.91 14.42
N LEU A 283 -34.52 -15.24 15.34
CA LEU A 283 -35.73 -16.05 15.05
C LEU A 283 -36.98 -15.21 14.73
N ASN A 284 -37.06 -13.95 15.18
CA ASN A 284 -38.30 -13.17 15.08
C ASN A 284 -38.49 -12.43 13.75
N ASN A 285 -37.66 -12.65 12.72
CA ASN A 285 -37.81 -11.93 11.44
C ASN A 285 -38.04 -10.42 11.67
N VAL A 286 -37.34 -9.83 12.66
CA VAL A 286 -37.23 -8.37 12.77
C VAL A 286 -36.29 -7.94 11.66
N ASP A 287 -36.89 -8.03 10.48
CA ASP A 287 -36.58 -7.47 9.20
C ASP A 287 -35.08 -7.51 8.88
N GLU A 288 -34.53 -8.74 8.81
CA GLU A 288 -33.22 -8.97 8.20
C GLU A 288 -33.17 -8.34 6.80
N LYS A 289 -34.32 -8.28 6.11
CA LYS A 289 -34.51 -7.58 4.85
C LYS A 289 -34.38 -6.05 5.02
N ARG A 290 -35.07 -5.39 5.95
CA ARG A 290 -34.92 -3.93 6.21
C ARG A 290 -33.59 -3.54 6.84
N MET A 291 -32.97 -4.41 7.63
CA MET A 291 -31.57 -4.23 8.07
C MET A 291 -30.63 -4.36 6.87
N ARG A 292 -30.77 -5.37 6.00
CA ARG A 292 -29.99 -5.47 4.76
C ARG A 292 -30.26 -4.29 3.82
N GLU A 293 -31.50 -3.84 3.63
CA GLU A 293 -31.85 -2.70 2.77
C GLU A 293 -31.30 -1.36 3.32
N LYS A 294 -31.25 -1.18 4.65
CA LYS A 294 -30.72 0.05 5.28
C LYS A 294 -29.22 0.02 5.55
N THR A 295 -28.61 -1.16 5.62
CA THR A 295 -27.18 -1.36 5.97
C THR A 295 -26.47 -2.28 4.98
N GLU A 296 -26.92 -2.30 3.73
CA GLU A 296 -26.48 -3.21 2.66
C GLU A 296 -24.96 -3.19 2.46
N GLY A 297 -24.33 -2.04 2.74
CA GLY A 297 -22.86 -1.92 2.74
C GLY A 297 -22.14 -2.47 3.97
N PHE A 298 -22.77 -2.50 5.13
CA PHE A 298 -22.15 -2.93 6.38
C PHE A 298 -22.06 -4.45 6.49
N PHE A 299 -23.15 -5.17 6.20
CA PHE A 299 -23.15 -6.65 6.25
C PHE A 299 -22.31 -7.25 5.13
N ASP A 300 -22.31 -6.66 3.94
CA ASP A 300 -21.38 -7.03 2.86
C ASP A 300 -19.92 -6.84 3.30
N LEU A 301 -19.57 -5.67 3.86
CA LEU A 301 -18.22 -5.39 4.35
C LEU A 301 -17.82 -6.35 5.49
N PHE A 302 -18.75 -6.67 6.39
CA PHE A 302 -18.50 -7.58 7.51
C PHE A 302 -18.36 -9.04 7.07
N ASP A 303 -19.19 -9.52 6.15
CA ASP A 303 -19.08 -10.86 5.55
C ASP A 303 -17.81 -10.98 4.71
N ILE A 304 -17.35 -9.89 4.09
CA ILE A 304 -16.09 -9.83 3.36
C ILE A 304 -14.89 -9.81 4.33
N ILE A 305 -14.93 -9.03 5.41
CA ILE A 305 -13.93 -9.07 6.48
C ILE A 305 -13.90 -10.46 7.13
N LYS A 306 -15.04 -11.13 7.26
CA LYS A 306 -15.14 -12.49 7.78
C LYS A 306 -14.55 -13.51 6.81
N LYS A 307 -14.88 -13.41 5.51
CA LYS A 307 -14.42 -14.34 4.45
C LYS A 307 -12.94 -14.14 4.11
N GLN A 308 -12.47 -12.90 3.98
CA GLN A 308 -11.06 -12.58 3.75
C GLN A 308 -10.23 -12.59 5.03
N GLY A 309 -10.79 -12.21 6.18
CA GLY A 309 -10.12 -12.36 7.49
C GLY A 309 -9.83 -13.82 7.80
N PHE A 310 -10.72 -14.75 7.43
CA PHE A 310 -10.44 -16.20 7.55
C PHE A 310 -9.29 -16.67 6.64
N GLU A 311 -9.21 -16.17 5.40
CA GLU A 311 -8.10 -16.49 4.48
C GLU A 311 -6.79 -15.79 4.85
N MET A 312 -6.85 -14.56 5.35
CA MET A 312 -5.70 -13.80 5.84
C MET A 312 -5.18 -14.35 7.16
N HIS A 313 -6.03 -14.85 8.06
CA HIS A 313 -5.60 -15.49 9.31
C HIS A 313 -4.80 -16.77 9.07
N LYS A 314 -5.04 -17.48 7.95
CA LYS A 314 -4.20 -18.60 7.50
C LYS A 314 -2.81 -18.17 7.02
N LYS A 315 -2.62 -16.90 6.63
CA LYS A 315 -1.38 -16.39 6.01
C LYS A 315 -0.60 -15.39 6.88
N ASN A 316 -1.26 -14.62 7.76
CA ASN A 316 -0.62 -13.66 8.68
C ASN A 316 -1.58 -13.18 9.81
N PRO A 317 -1.51 -13.76 11.03
CA PRO A 317 -2.47 -13.46 12.12
C PRO A 317 -2.40 -12.04 12.69
N VAL A 318 -1.30 -11.31 12.49
CA VAL A 318 -1.07 -9.96 13.05
C VAL A 318 -1.99 -8.89 12.43
N ILE A 319 -2.40 -9.07 11.18
CA ILE A 319 -3.22 -8.10 10.43
C ILE A 319 -4.66 -8.08 10.96
N VAL A 320 -5.20 -9.24 11.34
CA VAL A 320 -6.57 -9.38 11.85
C VAL A 320 -6.70 -8.76 13.25
N ALA A 321 -5.67 -8.91 14.09
CA ALA A 321 -5.61 -8.33 15.43
C ALA A 321 -5.62 -6.79 15.42
N ASN A 322 -4.92 -6.17 14.46
CA ASN A 322 -4.88 -4.70 14.36
C ASN A 322 -6.19 -4.09 13.83
N LEU A 323 -6.85 -4.75 12.87
CA LEU A 323 -8.16 -4.30 12.36
C LEU A 323 -9.26 -4.39 13.44
N THR A 324 -9.24 -5.41 14.29
CA THR A 324 -10.17 -5.52 15.43
C THR A 324 -9.81 -4.56 16.56
N GLY A 325 -8.53 -4.29 16.79
CA GLY A 325 -8.07 -3.30 17.77
C GLY A 325 -8.51 -1.87 17.45
N ILE A 326 -8.45 -1.45 16.18
CA ILE A 326 -8.85 -0.11 15.73
C ILE A 326 -10.35 0.15 15.96
N VAL A 327 -11.21 -0.81 15.58
CA VAL A 327 -12.65 -0.70 15.80
C VAL A 327 -13.00 -0.64 17.29
N SER A 328 -12.19 -1.28 18.16
CA SER A 328 -12.44 -1.28 19.61
C SER A 328 -11.95 -0.04 20.34
N ASN A 329 -10.81 0.55 19.93
CA ASN A 329 -10.22 1.70 20.63
C ASN A 329 -10.95 3.02 20.33
N GLU A 330 -11.46 3.22 19.11
CA GLU A 330 -12.27 4.41 18.79
C GLU A 330 -13.67 4.38 19.41
N PHE A 331 -14.20 3.19 19.71
CA PHE A 331 -15.50 3.04 20.40
C PHE A 331 -15.45 3.39 21.89
N VAL A 332 -14.26 3.31 22.52
CA VAL A 332 -14.12 3.50 23.97
C VAL A 332 -13.87 4.97 24.34
N ASP A 333 -13.29 5.78 23.45
CA ASP A 333 -12.59 6.99 23.89
C ASP A 333 -13.36 8.33 23.83
N LYS A 334 -14.70 8.34 23.67
CA LYS A 334 -15.43 9.64 23.61
C LYS A 334 -16.68 9.82 24.46
N LYS A 335 -17.05 8.91 25.38
CA LYS A 335 -18.04 9.25 26.45
C LYS A 335 -18.20 8.25 27.59
N TRP A 336 -17.46 7.14 27.61
CA TRP A 336 -17.75 6.04 28.52
C TRP A 336 -16.53 5.67 29.38
N ARG A 337 -16.13 6.57 30.28
CA ARG A 337 -15.21 6.22 31.37
C ARG A 337 -15.89 5.49 32.55
N TYR A 338 -17.21 5.24 32.50
CA TYR A 338 -17.94 4.76 33.68
C TYR A 338 -18.51 3.35 33.63
N HIS A 339 -18.44 2.62 32.52
CA HIS A 339 -18.82 1.20 32.51
C HIS A 339 -17.65 0.35 32.03
N ARG A 340 -17.01 -0.32 32.99
CA ARG A 340 -16.16 -1.49 32.71
C ARG A 340 -17.00 -2.43 31.84
N CYS A 341 -16.66 -2.56 30.57
CA CYS A 341 -17.13 -3.66 29.74
C CYS A 341 -16.54 -4.95 30.33
N ASN A 342 -17.26 -5.52 31.29
CA ASN A 342 -17.04 -6.83 31.85
C ASN A 342 -17.10 -7.90 30.74
N GLY A 343 -16.38 -9.02 30.94
CA GLY A 343 -16.16 -10.05 29.93
C GLY A 343 -17.44 -10.56 29.24
N THR A 344 -18.58 -10.44 29.91
CA THR A 344 -19.92 -10.79 29.42
C THR A 344 -20.38 -9.94 28.22
N HIS A 345 -20.11 -8.63 28.19
CA HIS A 345 -20.42 -7.77 27.04
C HIS A 345 -19.59 -8.14 25.81
N ARG A 346 -18.32 -8.51 26.03
CA ARG A 346 -17.39 -8.92 24.96
C ARG A 346 -17.79 -10.28 24.37
N LEU A 347 -18.28 -11.19 25.21
CA LEU A 347 -18.86 -12.47 24.78
C LEU A 347 -20.16 -12.29 24.00
N ALA A 348 -21.04 -11.36 24.41
CA ALA A 348 -22.28 -11.08 23.70
C ALA A 348 -22.01 -10.54 22.28
N ILE A 349 -21.09 -9.58 22.15
CA ILE A 349 -20.66 -9.05 20.84
C ILE A 349 -20.04 -10.17 19.98
N ALA A 350 -19.12 -10.98 20.51
CA ALA A 350 -18.52 -12.09 19.75
C ALA A 350 -19.57 -13.13 19.27
N LYS A 351 -20.61 -13.37 20.08
CA LYS A 351 -21.69 -14.32 19.77
C LYS A 351 -22.69 -13.76 18.75
N VAL A 352 -22.98 -12.47 18.80
CA VAL A 352 -23.78 -11.74 17.78
C VAL A 352 -23.05 -11.71 16.43
N LEU A 353 -21.72 -11.57 16.45
CA LEU A 353 -20.87 -11.56 15.25
C LEU A 353 -20.53 -12.96 14.71
N GLY A 354 -20.97 -14.03 15.40
CA GLY A 354 -20.75 -15.42 14.98
C GLY A 354 -19.28 -15.84 14.97
N ILE A 355 -18.50 -15.39 15.95
CA ILE A 355 -17.11 -15.78 16.18
C ILE A 355 -17.12 -17.00 17.11
N GLU A 356 -17.15 -18.20 16.54
CA GLU A 356 -17.39 -19.45 17.29
C GLU A 356 -16.12 -20.12 17.85
N LYS A 357 -14.91 -19.61 17.55
CA LYS A 357 -13.65 -20.26 17.95
C LYS A 357 -12.96 -19.55 19.12
N ILE A 358 -12.98 -20.23 20.26
CA ILE A 358 -12.37 -19.88 21.57
C ILE A 358 -10.90 -19.40 21.50
N PRO A 359 -10.01 -19.91 20.62
CA PRO A 359 -8.61 -19.46 20.59
C PRO A 359 -8.42 -18.00 20.14
N VAL A 360 -9.31 -17.47 19.29
CA VAL A 360 -9.25 -16.06 18.84
C VAL A 360 -9.67 -15.12 19.99
N LEU A 361 -10.63 -15.57 20.81
CA LEU A 361 -11.09 -14.82 21.98
C LEU A 361 -10.03 -14.79 23.09
N GLN A 362 -9.32 -15.91 23.32
CA GLN A 362 -8.19 -15.98 24.26
C GLN A 362 -7.00 -15.12 23.80
N LEU A 363 -6.74 -15.01 22.50
CA LEU A 363 -5.70 -14.12 21.97
C LEU A 363 -6.06 -12.64 22.16
N ILE A 364 -7.33 -12.26 21.94
CA ILE A 364 -7.83 -10.90 22.21
C ILE A 364 -7.80 -10.59 23.72
N ILE A 365 -8.13 -11.55 24.58
CA ILE A 365 -8.07 -11.36 26.04
C ILE A 365 -6.62 -11.26 26.55
N SER A 366 -5.69 -12.08 26.02
CA SER A 366 -4.27 -12.06 26.44
C SER A 366 -3.50 -10.84 25.93
N LEU A 367 -3.83 -10.32 24.75
CA LEU A 367 -3.24 -9.07 24.22
C LEU A 367 -3.72 -7.81 24.99
N TYR A 368 -4.86 -7.88 25.67
CA TYR A 368 -5.42 -6.77 26.45
C TYR A 368 -5.28 -6.92 27.99
N GLY A 369 -4.95 -8.12 28.49
CA GLY A 369 -4.72 -8.37 29.92
C GLY A 369 -3.36 -7.87 30.44
N ASN A 370 -2.34 -7.84 29.59
CA ASN A 370 -0.97 -7.49 29.99
C ASN A 370 -0.61 -6.00 29.80
N GLY A 371 -1.57 -5.15 29.39
CA GLY A 371 -1.32 -3.77 29.00
C GLY A 371 -1.42 -2.72 30.12
N HIS A 372 -1.77 -3.09 31.35
CA HIS A 372 -2.07 -2.12 32.41
C HIS A 372 -1.43 -2.35 33.80
N GLU A 373 -0.50 -3.30 33.95
CA GLU A 373 0.16 -3.54 35.26
C GLU A 373 1.54 -2.89 35.45
N HIS A 374 2.02 -2.06 34.52
CA HIS A 374 3.31 -1.37 34.67
C HIS A 374 3.20 0.15 34.63
N LEU A 375 2.39 0.72 35.53
CA LEU A 375 2.48 2.13 35.92
C LEU A 375 2.16 2.27 37.42
N VAL A 376 2.95 1.62 38.27
CA VAL A 376 3.15 2.04 39.66
C VAL A 376 4.64 2.37 39.77
N ARG A 377 4.96 3.66 39.86
CA ARG A 377 6.32 4.10 40.22
C ARG A 377 6.60 3.66 41.66
N PRO A 378 7.82 3.20 41.99
CA PRO A 378 8.27 3.19 43.37
C PRO A 378 8.56 4.64 43.77
N VAL A 379 7.88 5.12 44.80
CA VAL A 379 8.35 6.23 45.62
C VAL A 379 8.50 5.63 47.02
N PHE A 380 9.69 5.83 47.58
CA PHE A 380 10.04 5.51 48.96
C PHE A 380 9.03 6.06 49.95
#